data_AF-A0AAD7LAB9-F1
#
_entry.id   AF-A0AAD7LAB9-F1
#
_cell.length_a   1.000
_cell.length_b   1.000
_cell.length_c   1.000
_cell.angle_alpha   90.00
_cell.angle_beta   90.00
_cell.angle_gamma   90.00
#
_symmetry.space_group_name_H-M   'P 1'
#
loop_
_entity.id
_entity.type
_entity.pdbx_description
1 polymer ?
#
loop_
_entity_poly.entity_id
_entity_poly.type
_entity_poly.pdbx_seq_one_letter_code
_entity_poly.pdbx_strand_id
1 'polypeptide(L)'
;MLAPPQPFTREVAERSYDPDMEVDGFEDYIDDAFYYKTNYDYKLGNLMDYYGIKTEAEILSGNIMRMSKSFSKGRDLDAEAITRAVRSLRKEARTWFNENGSGSDSVADDVYAKASAWYHVTYHPDYWGRYNEGMNRDHFLSFPWCVYEKLVKIKKDNARTRKALNLSSLEHQFSRGLYLG
;
A
#
# COMPACT_ATOMS: atom_id res chain seq x y z
N MET A 1 -17.54 7.33 -24.15
CA MET A 1 -16.51 7.97 -23.31
C MET A 1 -16.59 7.30 -21.95
N LEU A 2 -15.56 6.56 -21.52
CA LEU A 2 -15.55 5.99 -20.18
C LEU A 2 -15.45 7.15 -19.18
N ALA A 3 -16.19 7.08 -18.08
CA ALA A 3 -16.02 8.04 -16.99
C ALA A 3 -14.56 8.00 -16.52
N PRO A 4 -13.94 9.15 -16.20
CA PRO A 4 -12.62 9.14 -15.58
C PRO A 4 -12.66 8.28 -14.31
N PRO A 5 -11.57 7.56 -13.99
CA PRO A 5 -11.49 6.82 -12.74
C PRO A 5 -11.80 7.75 -11.57
N GLN A 6 -12.64 7.31 -10.64
CA GLN A 6 -12.98 8.11 -9.47
C GLN A 6 -11.72 8.31 -8.61
N PRO A 7 -11.49 9.52 -8.08
CA PRO A 7 -10.35 9.77 -7.20
C PRO A 7 -10.50 8.96 -5.90
N PHE A 8 -9.37 8.59 -5.31
CA PHE A 8 -9.37 8.02 -3.97
C PHE A 8 -9.63 9.14 -2.96
N THR A 9 -10.87 9.25 -2.49
CA THR A 9 -11.28 10.23 -1.47
C THR A 9 -11.21 9.64 -0.06
N ARG A 10 -11.34 10.48 0.96
CA ARG A 10 -11.45 10.03 2.36
C ARG A 10 -12.63 9.06 2.55
N GLU A 11 -13.77 9.32 1.93
CA GLU A 11 -14.95 8.44 2.02
C GLU A 11 -14.69 7.09 1.33
N VAL A 12 -13.90 7.06 0.26
CA VAL A 12 -13.44 5.81 -0.36
C VAL A 12 -12.52 5.06 0.59
N ALA A 13 -11.59 5.75 1.26
CA ALA A 13 -10.71 5.17 2.28
C ALA A 13 -11.52 4.52 3.42
N GLU A 14 -12.51 5.24 3.98
CA GLU A 14 -13.39 4.71 5.05
C GLU A 14 -14.12 3.42 4.66
N ARG A 15 -14.56 3.32 3.40
CA ARG A 15 -15.32 2.14 2.92
C ARG A 15 -14.46 0.98 2.47
N SER A 16 -13.20 1.23 2.12
CA SER A 16 -12.31 0.24 1.51
C SER A 16 -11.17 -0.22 2.43
N TYR A 17 -10.97 0.46 3.55
CA TYR A 17 -10.03 0.03 4.57
C TYR A 17 -10.38 -1.37 5.07
N ASP A 18 -9.37 -2.22 5.15
CA ASP A 18 -9.50 -3.65 5.42
C ASP A 18 -8.84 -3.97 6.76
N PRO A 19 -9.60 -4.14 7.85
CA PRO A 19 -9.04 -4.45 9.17
C PRO A 19 -8.26 -5.77 9.21
N ASP A 20 -8.49 -6.70 8.27
CA ASP A 20 -7.68 -7.92 8.19
C ASP A 20 -6.22 -7.65 7.76
N MET A 21 -5.88 -6.40 7.41
CA MET A 21 -4.51 -6.00 7.11
C MET A 21 -3.74 -5.54 8.35
N GLU A 22 -4.42 -5.42 9.50
CA GLU A 22 -3.81 -5.06 10.78
C GLU A 22 -3.21 -6.28 11.48
N VAL A 23 -2.07 -6.06 12.11
CA VAL A 23 -1.30 -7.06 12.88
C VAL A 23 -0.92 -6.40 14.19
N ASP A 24 -1.16 -7.09 15.31
CA ASP A 24 -0.81 -6.60 16.65
C ASP A 24 0.61 -6.00 16.70
N GLY A 25 0.72 -4.81 17.29
CA GLY A 25 2.00 -4.08 17.43
C GLY A 25 2.39 -3.26 16.20
N PHE A 26 1.54 -3.14 15.18
CA PHE A 26 1.82 -2.26 14.03
C PHE A 26 1.90 -0.79 14.41
N GLU A 27 1.20 -0.39 15.48
CA GLU A 27 1.16 0.98 15.99
C GLU A 27 2.54 1.49 16.37
N ASP A 28 3.42 0.61 16.86
CA ASP A 28 4.82 0.92 17.21
C ASP A 28 5.65 1.37 16.01
N TYR A 29 5.17 1.14 14.78
CA TYR A 29 5.85 1.47 13.52
C TYR A 29 5.14 2.56 12.71
N ILE A 30 4.08 3.18 13.24
CA ILE A 30 3.31 4.21 12.53
C ILE A 30 4.17 5.41 12.15
N ASP A 31 5.00 5.91 13.07
CA ASP A 31 5.82 7.11 12.83
C ASP A 31 6.86 6.85 11.72
N ASP A 32 7.54 5.70 11.78
CA ASP A 32 8.47 5.26 10.73
C ASP A 32 7.75 5.07 9.39
N ALA A 33 6.59 4.42 9.39
CA ALA A 33 5.79 4.21 8.19
C ALA A 33 5.34 5.54 7.58
N PHE A 34 4.91 6.50 8.40
CA PHE A 34 4.51 7.83 7.97
C PHE A 34 5.68 8.59 7.34
N TYR A 35 6.86 8.55 7.97
CA TYR A 35 8.09 9.13 7.44
C TYR A 35 8.46 8.53 6.07
N TYR A 36 8.47 7.20 5.96
CA TYR A 36 8.82 6.54 4.70
C TYR A 36 7.80 6.76 3.60
N LYS A 37 6.50 6.79 3.93
CA LYS A 37 5.47 7.13 2.97
C LYS A 37 5.62 8.55 2.46
N THR A 38 5.89 9.51 3.34
CA THR A 38 6.14 10.91 2.95
C THR A 38 7.29 11.02 1.95
N ASN A 39 8.41 10.33 2.24
CA ASN A 39 9.56 10.29 1.34
C ASN A 39 9.26 9.60 0.00
N TYR A 40 8.52 8.49 0.03
CA TYR A 40 8.12 7.78 -1.17
C TYR A 40 7.25 8.65 -2.07
N ASP A 41 6.21 9.26 -1.51
CA ASP A 41 5.25 10.11 -2.22
C ASP A 41 5.94 11.33 -2.83
N TYR A 42 6.85 11.95 -2.09
CA TYR A 42 7.66 13.06 -2.59
C TYR A 42 8.49 12.66 -3.82
N LYS A 43 9.20 11.53 -3.73
CA LYS A 43 10.04 11.04 -4.84
C LYS A 43 9.21 10.60 -6.05
N LEU A 44 8.09 9.90 -5.83
CA LEU A 44 7.20 9.49 -6.90
C LEU A 44 6.57 10.69 -7.60
N GLY A 45 6.07 11.66 -6.83
CA GLY A 45 5.51 12.90 -7.37
C GLY A 45 6.54 13.70 -8.16
N ASN A 46 7.79 13.77 -7.71
CA ASN A 46 8.85 14.42 -8.48
C ASN A 46 9.15 13.72 -9.81
N LEU A 47 9.09 12.39 -9.85
CA LEU A 47 9.19 11.63 -11.11
C LEU A 47 8.01 11.95 -12.03
N MET A 48 6.80 11.99 -11.48
CA MET A 48 5.59 12.34 -12.24
C MET A 48 5.69 13.74 -12.85
N ASP A 49 6.09 14.74 -12.06
CA ASP A 49 6.26 16.12 -12.51
C ASP A 49 7.35 16.24 -13.58
N TYR A 50 8.50 15.59 -13.37
CA TYR A 50 9.63 15.62 -14.30
C TYR A 50 9.27 15.05 -15.67
N TYR A 51 8.50 13.96 -15.71
CA TYR A 51 8.07 13.31 -16.95
C TYR A 51 6.70 13.79 -17.47
N GLY A 52 6.06 14.72 -16.77
CA GLY A 52 4.73 15.24 -17.12
C GLY A 52 3.61 14.20 -17.06
N ILE A 53 3.73 13.21 -16.17
CA ILE A 53 2.73 12.16 -15.94
C ILE A 53 1.73 12.64 -14.91
N LYS A 54 0.43 12.46 -15.18
CA LYS A 54 -0.63 13.04 -14.35
C LYS A 54 -1.07 12.13 -13.23
N THR A 55 -1.03 10.81 -13.45
CA THR A 55 -1.62 9.85 -12.52
C THR A 55 -0.63 8.79 -12.07
N GLU A 56 -0.79 8.34 -10.83
CA GLU A 56 -0.02 7.24 -10.27
C GLU A 56 -0.18 5.95 -11.11
N ALA A 57 -1.39 5.69 -11.62
CA ALA A 57 -1.66 4.52 -12.44
C ALA A 57 -0.84 4.50 -13.76
N GLU A 58 -0.68 5.65 -14.41
CA GLU A 58 0.11 5.77 -15.65
C GLU A 58 1.60 5.49 -15.39
N ILE A 59 2.19 6.12 -14.38
CA ILE A 59 3.62 5.97 -14.08
C ILE A 59 3.97 4.55 -13.63
N LEU A 60 3.07 3.89 -12.89
CA LEU A 60 3.30 2.54 -12.36
C LEU A 60 3.03 1.43 -13.38
N SER A 61 2.06 1.61 -14.27
CA SER A 61 1.75 0.63 -15.31
C SER A 61 2.71 0.71 -16.50
N GLY A 62 3.41 1.84 -16.67
CA GLY A 62 4.21 2.13 -17.86
C GLY A 62 3.35 2.46 -19.09
N ASN A 63 2.02 2.42 -18.98
CA ASN A 63 1.08 2.78 -20.04
C ASN A 63 0.85 4.30 -20.04
N ILE A 64 1.87 5.05 -20.45
CA ILE A 64 1.86 6.51 -20.45
C ILE A 64 0.99 7.00 -21.62
N MET A 65 -0.25 7.37 -21.34
CA MET A 65 -1.22 7.84 -22.33
C MET A 65 -1.02 9.34 -22.64
N ARG A 66 -0.06 9.70 -23.50
CA ARG A 66 0.05 11.08 -24.00
C ARG A 66 -0.86 11.32 -25.22
N MET A 67 -1.73 12.33 -25.16
CA MET A 67 -2.53 12.78 -26.30
C MET A 67 -1.65 13.48 -27.35
N SER A 68 -1.39 12.80 -28.49
CA SER A 68 -0.76 13.29 -29.74
C SER A 68 0.77 13.58 -29.67
N LYS A 69 1.67 13.34 -30.65
CA LYS A 69 1.65 12.88 -32.05
C LYS A 69 2.93 12.03 -32.31
N SER A 70 2.84 11.01 -33.16
CA SER A 70 3.95 10.29 -33.84
C SER A 70 4.81 9.30 -33.01
N PHE A 71 4.90 8.05 -33.45
CA PHE A 71 5.78 7.00 -32.91
C PHE A 71 7.24 7.34 -33.24
N SER A 72 8.05 7.64 -32.24
CA SER A 72 9.48 7.94 -32.42
C SER A 72 10.29 7.21 -31.35
N LYS A 73 11.49 6.77 -31.74
CA LYS A 73 12.47 6.02 -30.91
C LYS A 73 12.84 6.71 -29.59
N GLY A 74 12.60 8.02 -29.47
CA GLY A 74 12.76 8.78 -28.23
C GLY A 74 11.72 8.44 -27.15
N ARG A 75 10.49 8.06 -27.54
CA ARG A 75 9.43 7.68 -26.57
C ARG A 75 9.73 6.39 -25.83
N ASP A 76 10.32 5.41 -26.51
CA ASP A 76 10.67 4.13 -25.90
C ASP A 76 11.80 4.32 -24.86
N LEU A 77 12.78 5.18 -25.17
CA LEU A 77 13.86 5.54 -24.25
C LEU A 77 13.33 6.25 -22.99
N ASP A 78 12.35 7.14 -23.13
CA ASP A 78 11.70 7.81 -22.00
C ASP A 78 10.90 6.81 -21.15
N ALA A 79 10.12 5.93 -21.77
CA ALA A 79 9.33 4.91 -21.07
C ALA A 79 10.21 3.92 -20.29
N GLU A 80 11.33 3.50 -20.87
CA GLU A 80 12.31 2.68 -20.18
C GLU A 80 12.98 3.44 -19.02
N ALA A 81 13.32 4.71 -19.19
CA ALA A 81 13.91 5.54 -18.14
C ALA A 81 12.95 5.69 -16.95
N ILE A 82 11.67 5.95 -17.22
CA ILE A 82 10.60 6.00 -16.21
C ILE A 82 10.48 4.66 -15.50
N THR A 83 10.43 3.56 -16.24
CA THR A 83 10.36 2.20 -15.67
C THR A 83 11.55 1.91 -14.76
N ARG A 84 12.76 2.29 -15.17
CA ARG A 84 13.98 2.14 -14.35
C ARG A 84 13.92 2.99 -13.09
N ALA A 85 13.47 4.24 -13.20
CA ALA A 85 13.36 5.17 -12.06
C ALA A 85 12.34 4.65 -11.02
N VAL A 86 11.14 4.25 -11.45
CA VAL A 86 10.11 3.67 -10.58
C VAL A 86 10.60 2.38 -9.94
N ARG A 87 11.29 1.51 -10.71
CA ARG A 87 11.88 0.28 -10.17
C ARG A 87 12.93 0.57 -9.11
N SER A 88 13.75 1.60 -9.32
CA SER A 88 14.76 2.04 -8.36
C SER A 88 14.11 2.58 -7.08
N LEU A 89 13.09 3.43 -7.19
CA LEU A 89 12.31 3.92 -6.04
C LEU A 89 11.68 2.78 -5.23
N ARG A 90 11.06 1.79 -5.90
CA ARG A 90 10.51 0.60 -5.23
C ARG A 90 11.60 -0.23 -4.53
N LYS A 91 12.82 -0.29 -5.09
CA LYS A 91 13.95 -0.98 -4.47
C LYS A 91 14.42 -0.24 -3.23
N GLU A 92 14.52 1.09 -3.32
CA GLU A 92 14.88 1.95 -2.20
C GLU A 92 13.89 1.83 -1.04
N ALA A 93 12.59 1.86 -1.33
CA ALA A 93 11.56 1.63 -0.32
C ALA A 93 11.74 0.26 0.38
N ARG A 94 12.02 -0.81 -0.38
CA ARG A 94 12.32 -2.11 0.24
C ARG A 94 13.57 -2.09 1.12
N THR A 95 14.56 -1.26 0.80
CA THR A 95 15.75 -1.09 1.63
C THR A 95 15.37 -0.43 2.96
N TRP A 96 14.62 0.67 2.95
CA TRP A 96 14.10 1.32 4.17
C TRP A 96 13.34 0.36 5.07
N PHE A 97 12.52 -0.51 4.48
CA PHE A 97 11.75 -1.52 5.20
C PHE A 97 12.64 -2.53 5.95
N ASN A 98 13.78 -2.90 5.38
CA ASN A 98 14.66 -3.93 5.95
C ASN A 98 15.69 -3.36 6.93
N GLU A 99 16.06 -2.09 6.83
CA GLU A 99 17.14 -1.48 7.63
C GLU A 99 16.74 -1.16 9.08
N ASN A 100 15.45 -0.92 9.38
CA ASN A 100 14.98 -0.58 10.73
C ASN A 100 14.78 -1.80 11.67
N GLY A 101 15.47 -2.93 11.43
CA GLY A 101 15.26 -4.22 12.13
C GLY A 101 16.31 -4.59 13.19
N SER A 102 16.83 -3.63 13.97
CA SER A 102 17.96 -3.89 14.88
C SER A 102 17.65 -3.60 16.36
N GLY A 103 16.62 -4.24 16.94
CA GLY A 103 16.31 -4.01 18.37
C GLY A 103 15.48 -5.05 19.15
N SER A 104 14.97 -6.14 18.55
CA SER A 104 14.16 -7.11 19.30
C SER A 104 14.39 -8.56 18.85
N ASP A 105 14.37 -9.48 19.81
CA ASP A 105 14.64 -10.92 19.67
C ASP A 105 13.56 -11.69 18.87
N SER A 106 12.51 -11.01 18.38
CA SER A 106 11.42 -11.58 17.57
C SER A 106 11.35 -10.98 16.15
N VAL A 107 12.44 -11.09 15.39
CA VAL A 107 12.63 -10.54 14.02
C VAL A 107 11.49 -10.89 13.04
N ALA A 108 10.74 -11.97 13.27
CA ALA A 108 9.68 -12.44 12.37
C ALA A 108 8.32 -11.74 12.56
N ASP A 109 7.93 -11.35 13.77
CA ASP A 109 6.66 -10.64 14.02
C ASP A 109 6.80 -9.14 13.67
N ASP A 110 8.00 -8.59 13.88
CA ASP A 110 8.39 -7.21 13.55
C ASP A 110 8.12 -6.87 12.07
N VAL A 111 8.39 -7.78 11.14
CA VAL A 111 8.20 -7.50 9.69
C VAL A 111 6.73 -7.44 9.27
N TYR A 112 5.82 -8.18 9.92
CA TYR A 112 4.40 -8.10 9.57
C TYR A 112 3.73 -6.89 10.21
N ALA A 113 4.10 -6.54 11.45
CA ALA A 113 3.71 -5.30 12.09
C ALA A 113 4.14 -4.07 11.27
N LYS A 114 5.39 -4.03 10.80
CA LYS A 114 5.88 -2.99 9.87
C LYS A 114 5.07 -2.90 8.58
N ALA A 115 4.80 -4.03 7.93
CA ALA A 115 4.02 -4.05 6.69
C ALA A 115 2.57 -3.60 6.91
N SER A 116 1.98 -3.99 8.05
CA SER A 116 0.68 -3.50 8.52
C SER A 116 0.70 -1.98 8.71
N ALA A 117 1.72 -1.43 9.37
CA ALA A 117 1.86 0.02 9.54
C ALA A 117 1.94 0.75 8.20
N TRP A 118 2.70 0.22 7.23
CA TRP A 118 2.77 0.77 5.87
C TRP A 118 1.42 0.76 5.17
N TYR A 119 0.65 -0.31 5.33
CA TYR A 119 -0.73 -0.37 4.84
C TYR A 119 -1.61 0.68 5.53
N HIS A 120 -1.57 0.74 6.86
CA HIS A 120 -2.39 1.63 7.68
C HIS A 120 -2.19 3.09 7.31
N VAL A 121 -0.95 3.59 7.32
CA VAL A 121 -0.65 4.99 6.97
C VAL A 121 -0.99 5.33 5.51
N THR A 122 -1.14 4.31 4.65
CA THR A 122 -1.52 4.52 3.24
C THR A 122 -3.02 4.56 3.03
N TYR A 123 -3.77 3.67 3.66
CA TYR A 123 -5.17 3.43 3.32
C TYR A 123 -6.15 3.89 4.40
N HIS A 124 -5.70 4.08 5.64
CA HIS A 124 -6.59 4.47 6.71
C HIS A 124 -7.07 5.92 6.49
N PRO A 125 -8.38 6.20 6.63
CA PRO A 125 -8.96 7.50 6.33
C PRO A 125 -8.35 8.64 7.14
N ASP A 126 -7.82 8.36 8.33
CA ASP A 126 -7.16 9.38 9.15
C ASP A 126 -5.89 9.95 8.51
N TYR A 127 -5.23 9.20 7.63
CA TYR A 127 -4.00 9.61 6.93
C TYR A 127 -4.28 10.17 5.53
N TRP A 128 -5.54 10.15 5.08
CA TRP A 128 -5.90 10.71 3.79
C TRP A 128 -5.58 12.21 3.74
N GLY A 129 -4.82 12.62 2.72
CA GLY A 129 -4.45 14.02 2.51
C GLY A 129 -3.36 14.56 3.45
N ARG A 130 -2.71 13.71 4.25
CA ARG A 130 -1.57 14.09 5.12
C ARG A 130 -0.21 14.08 4.42
N TYR A 131 -0.18 13.75 3.14
CA TYR A 131 1.03 13.68 2.33
C TYR A 131 1.00 14.72 1.22
N ASN A 132 2.17 15.08 0.69
CA ASN A 132 2.30 16.08 -0.38
C ASN A 132 1.66 17.44 -0.03
N GLU A 133 1.64 17.82 1.25
CA GLU A 133 1.08 19.09 1.70
C GLU A 133 1.71 20.27 0.94
N GLY A 134 0.86 21.14 0.38
CA GLY A 134 1.28 22.30 -0.41
C GLY A 134 1.74 22.00 -1.84
N MET A 135 1.75 20.73 -2.29
CA MET A 135 2.19 20.35 -3.65
C MET A 135 1.04 20.15 -4.64
N ASN A 136 -0.23 20.19 -4.19
CA ASN A 136 -1.42 19.94 -5.01
C ASN A 136 -1.35 18.60 -5.79
N ARG A 137 -0.82 17.56 -5.15
CA ARG A 137 -0.73 16.19 -5.68
C ARG A 137 -1.80 15.31 -5.04
N ASP A 138 -2.19 14.26 -5.75
CA ASP A 138 -3.11 13.25 -5.23
C ASP A 138 -2.51 12.46 -4.05
N HIS A 139 -3.38 11.76 -3.32
CA HIS A 139 -2.98 10.78 -2.32
C HIS A 139 -2.53 9.49 -2.99
N PHE A 140 -1.22 9.21 -2.97
CA PHE A 140 -0.64 8.03 -3.61
C PHE A 140 -0.81 6.75 -2.78
N LEU A 141 -1.07 5.64 -3.47
CA LEU A 141 -1.46 4.35 -2.90
C LEU A 141 -0.40 3.26 -3.09
N SER A 142 0.63 3.48 -3.89
CA SER A 142 1.55 2.41 -4.29
C SER A 142 2.65 2.07 -3.29
N PHE A 143 2.86 2.93 -2.29
CA PHE A 143 3.90 2.75 -1.28
C PHE A 143 3.94 1.35 -0.63
N PRO A 144 2.86 0.85 0.01
CA PRO A 144 2.88 -0.41 0.74
C PRO A 144 3.02 -1.62 -0.19
N TRP A 145 2.64 -1.48 -1.47
CA TRP A 145 2.83 -2.52 -2.47
C TRP A 145 4.31 -2.77 -2.81
N CYS A 146 5.25 -1.93 -2.35
CA CYS A 146 6.67 -2.23 -2.40
C CYS A 146 7.03 -3.50 -1.62
N VAL A 147 6.23 -3.88 -0.61
CA VAL A 147 6.37 -5.07 0.23
C VAL A 147 5.17 -6.03 0.09
N TYR A 148 4.58 -6.10 -1.10
CA TYR A 148 3.35 -6.87 -1.38
C TYR A 148 3.35 -8.31 -0.85
N GLU A 149 4.50 -9.00 -0.85
CA GLU A 149 4.62 -10.37 -0.33
C GLU A 149 4.15 -10.48 1.12
N LYS A 150 4.46 -9.47 1.95
CA LYS A 150 4.17 -9.44 3.38
C LYS A 150 2.69 -9.13 3.59
N LEU A 151 2.16 -8.16 2.84
CA LEU A 151 0.73 -7.83 2.81
C LEU A 151 -0.14 -9.04 2.40
N VAL A 152 0.26 -9.77 1.35
CA VAL A 152 -0.45 -10.98 0.90
C VAL A 152 -0.41 -12.06 1.97
N LYS A 153 0.70 -12.18 2.72
CA LYS A 153 0.84 -13.14 3.80
C LYS A 153 -0.06 -12.79 5.00
N ILE A 154 -0.09 -11.53 5.43
CA ILE A 154 -1.00 -11.00 6.46
C ILE A 154 -2.45 -11.36 6.11
N LYS A 155 -2.91 -10.96 4.92
CA LYS A 155 -4.30 -11.22 4.51
C LYS A 155 -4.65 -12.70 4.49
N LYS A 156 -3.71 -13.55 4.06
CA LYS A 156 -3.90 -15.02 4.04
C LYS A 156 -4.00 -15.60 5.44
N ASP A 157 -3.15 -15.16 6.37
CA ASP A 157 -3.12 -15.69 7.72
C ASP A 157 -4.34 -15.23 8.51
N ASN A 158 -4.71 -13.95 8.43
CA ASN A 158 -5.93 -13.43 9.06
C ASN A 158 -7.20 -14.09 8.50
N ALA A 159 -7.24 -14.37 7.19
CA ALA A 159 -8.34 -15.14 6.60
C ALA A 159 -8.42 -16.58 7.09
N ARG A 160 -7.30 -17.21 7.44
CA ARG A 160 -7.29 -18.56 8.04
C ARG A 160 -7.75 -18.51 9.48
N THR A 161 -7.25 -17.58 10.27
CA THR A 161 -7.63 -17.39 11.69
C THR A 161 -9.13 -17.12 11.81
N ARG A 162 -9.68 -16.21 11.01
CA ARG A 162 -11.12 -15.92 11.01
C ARG A 162 -11.97 -17.13 10.65
N LYS A 163 -11.55 -17.93 9.67
CA LYS A 163 -12.25 -19.18 9.32
C LYS A 163 -12.23 -20.17 10.49
N ALA A 164 -11.10 -20.34 11.16
CA ALA A 164 -10.97 -21.22 12.32
C ALA A 164 -11.86 -20.76 13.48
N LEU A 165 -11.89 -19.45 13.77
CA LEU A 165 -12.75 -18.85 14.81
C LEU A 165 -14.25 -19.02 14.49
N ASN A 166 -14.64 -18.87 13.22
CA ASN A 166 -16.02 -19.10 12.81
C ASN A 166 -16.43 -20.56 12.98
N LEU A 167 -15.55 -21.51 12.64
CA LEU A 167 -15.79 -22.93 12.86
C LEU A 167 -15.94 -23.27 14.34
N SER A 168 -15.03 -22.78 15.19
CA SER A 168 -15.10 -23.04 16.63
C SER A 168 -16.34 -22.41 17.28
N SER A 169 -16.74 -21.21 16.86
CA SER A 169 -17.98 -20.57 17.30
C SER A 169 -19.21 -21.41 16.91
N LEU A 170 -19.22 -21.97 15.70
CA LEU A 170 -20.31 -22.80 15.20
C LEU A 170 -20.38 -24.14 15.97
N GLU A 171 -19.25 -24.80 16.20
CA GLU A 171 -19.17 -26.02 17.01
C GLU A 171 -19.66 -25.81 18.44
N HIS A 172 -19.32 -24.67 19.05
CA HIS A 172 -19.74 -24.32 20.39
C HIS A 172 -21.26 -24.01 20.46
N GLN A 173 -21.83 -23.39 19.43
CA GLN A 173 -23.29 -23.20 19.32
C GLN A 173 -24.01 -24.55 19.18
N PHE A 174 -23.53 -25.45 18.32
CA PHE A 174 -24.11 -26.78 18.18
C PHE A 174 -24.03 -27.58 19.47
N SER A 175 -22.88 -27.54 20.16
CA SER A 175 -22.70 -28.23 21.44
C SER A 175 -23.70 -27.75 22.47
N ARG A 176 -23.90 -26.42 22.62
CA ARG A 176 -24.89 -25.86 23.57
C ARG A 176 -26.33 -26.23 23.24
N GLY A 177 -26.68 -26.40 21.97
CA GLY A 177 -28.02 -26.82 21.55
C GLY A 177 -28.36 -28.26 21.91
N LEU A 178 -27.36 -29.14 22.04
CA LEU A 178 -27.54 -30.56 22.36
C LEU A 178 -27.68 -30.85 23.86
N TYR A 179 -27.26 -29.94 24.75
CA TYR A 179 -27.38 -30.09 26.21
C TYR A 179 -28.65 -29.47 26.81
N LEU A 180 -29.53 -28.89 25.99
CA LEU A 180 -30.79 -28.25 26.40
C LEU A 180 -32.05 -28.98 25.89
N GLY A 181 -31.90 -30.23 25.42
CA GLY A 181 -32.98 -31.09 24.92
C GLY A 181 -33.28 -32.27 25.83
#